data_AF-A0A654D1L6-F1
#
_entry.id   AF-A0A654D1L6-F1
#
_cell.length_a   1.000
_cell.length_b   1.000
_cell.length_c   1.000
_cell.angle_alpha   90.00
_cell.angle_beta   90.00
_cell.angle_gamma   90.00
#
_symmetry.space_group_name_H-M   'P 1'
#
loop_
_entity.id
_entity.type
_entity.pdbx_description
1 polymer ?
#
loop_
_entity_poly.entity_id
_entity_poly.type
_entity_poly.pdbx_seq_one_letter_code
_entity_poly.pdbx_strand_id
1 'polypeptide(L)'
;MLVLIVPTLGNVVIDRLIPVGPGAEIALAQREIVNRAWDIPRDDTMRRFYAAPPQWADSPPLGTTFHYKWYLAFHQNGDDAVAARSRAYRSALERRDRAGRAFGWLLPSVGVQALLTRLARTDVTAQLAYQDRIRAFHAGLRSFYYGYVFHDRPFGKADFGRAPPFSACAGG
;
A
#
# COMPACT_ATOMS: atom_id res chain seq x y z
N MET A 1 -33.15 -7.30 22.31
CA MET A 1 -33.33 -6.32 21.20
C MET A 1 -32.45 -5.08 21.34
N LEU A 2 -32.29 -4.47 22.53
CA LEU A 2 -31.30 -3.38 22.74
C LEU A 2 -29.83 -3.78 22.47
N VAL A 3 -29.49 -5.05 22.68
CA VAL A 3 -28.14 -5.62 22.42
C VAL A 3 -27.79 -5.64 20.92
N LEU A 4 -28.78 -5.49 20.02
CA LEU A 4 -28.60 -5.56 18.57
C LEU A 4 -28.75 -4.19 17.89
N ILE A 5 -29.69 -3.36 18.38
CA ILE A 5 -29.99 -2.03 17.83
C ILE A 5 -28.92 -1.00 18.19
N VAL A 6 -28.39 -1.04 19.42
CA VAL A 6 -27.40 -0.03 19.86
C VAL A 6 -26.04 -0.18 19.17
N PRO A 7 -25.48 -1.40 18.96
CA PRO A 7 -24.25 -1.56 18.18
C PRO A 7 -24.40 -1.17 16.71
N THR A 8 -25.56 -1.45 16.10
CA THR A 8 -25.82 -1.03 14.71
C THR A 8 -25.96 0.48 14.60
N LEU A 9 -26.65 1.14 15.54
CA LEU A 9 -26.75 2.60 15.57
C LEU A 9 -25.37 3.25 15.81
N GLY A 10 -24.56 2.68 16.70
CA GLY A 10 -23.18 3.11 16.94
C GLY A 10 -22.30 2.98 15.69
N ASN A 11 -22.35 1.85 14.99
CA ASN A 11 -21.66 1.68 13.71
C ASN A 11 -22.15 2.70 12.67
N VAL A 12 -23.46 2.94 12.54
CA VAL A 12 -24.01 3.93 11.59
C VAL A 12 -23.52 5.34 11.91
N VAL A 13 -23.45 5.73 13.18
CA VAL A 13 -22.93 7.03 13.61
C VAL A 13 -21.44 7.15 13.28
N ILE A 14 -20.64 6.13 13.60
CA ILE A 14 -19.21 6.09 13.29
C ILE A 14 -18.98 6.19 11.77
N ASP A 15 -19.79 5.49 10.98
CA ASP A 15 -19.68 5.46 9.52
C ASP A 15 -20.01 6.80 8.88
N ARG A 16 -20.96 7.54 9.46
CA ARG A 16 -21.27 8.91 9.03
C ARG A 16 -20.22 9.93 9.46
N LEU A 17 -19.62 9.77 10.64
CA LEU A 17 -18.61 10.70 11.16
C LEU A 17 -17.24 10.49 10.51
N ILE A 18 -16.93 9.27 10.06
CA ILE A 18 -15.65 8.92 9.45
C ILE A 18 -15.93 8.24 8.09
N PRO A 19 -16.33 9.01 7.06
CA PRO A 19 -16.54 8.46 5.74
C PRO A 19 -15.22 7.89 5.20
N VAL A 20 -15.26 6.63 4.79
CA VAL A 20 -14.16 5.95 4.11
C VAL A 20 -14.54 5.90 2.64
N GLY A 21 -13.86 6.71 1.81
CA GLY A 21 -14.06 6.69 0.36
C GLY A 21 -13.77 5.30 -0.22
N PRO A 22 -14.34 4.94 -1.37
CA PRO A 22 -14.18 3.61 -1.95
C PRO A 22 -12.74 3.34 -2.37
N GLY A 23 -12.08 2.38 -1.74
CA GLY A 23 -10.70 1.99 -2.06
C GLY A 23 -10.52 1.53 -3.52
N ALA A 24 -11.60 1.05 -4.15
CA ALA A 24 -11.62 0.66 -5.57
C ALA A 24 -11.33 1.85 -6.51
N GLU A 25 -11.75 3.07 -6.16
CA GLU A 25 -11.45 4.26 -6.97
C GLU A 25 -9.95 4.58 -6.97
N ILE A 26 -9.25 4.31 -5.86
CA ILE A 26 -7.79 4.50 -5.79
C ILE A 26 -7.09 3.53 -6.74
N ALA A 27 -7.50 2.26 -6.72
CA ALA A 27 -6.95 1.23 -7.61
C ALA A 27 -7.28 1.52 -9.09
N LEU A 28 -8.50 1.98 -9.38
CA LEU A 28 -8.90 2.39 -10.72
C LEU A 28 -8.07 3.57 -11.22
N ALA A 29 -7.94 4.63 -10.42
CA ALA A 29 -7.13 5.80 -10.78
C ALA A 29 -5.67 5.44 -11.05
N GLN A 30 -5.08 4.53 -10.26
CA GLN A 30 -3.73 4.05 -10.50
C GLN A 30 -3.63 3.31 -11.84
N ARG A 31 -4.58 2.40 -12.12
CA ARG A 31 -4.63 1.65 -13.38
C ARG A 31 -4.79 2.54 -14.60
N GLU A 32 -5.62 3.57 -14.51
CA GLU A 32 -5.81 4.54 -15.59
C GLU A 32 -4.52 5.32 -15.88
N ILE A 33 -3.78 5.73 -14.83
CA ILE A 33 -2.50 6.41 -14.98
C ILE A 33 -1.46 5.48 -15.62
N VAL A 34 -1.38 4.22 -15.16
CA VAL A 34 -0.49 3.20 -15.72
C VAL A 34 -0.83 2.91 -17.19
N ASN A 35 -2.11 2.76 -17.53
CA ASN A 35 -2.52 2.53 -18.90
C ASN A 35 -2.20 3.72 -19.81
N ARG A 36 -2.43 4.95 -19.34
CA ARG A 36 -2.10 6.17 -20.09
C ARG A 36 -0.58 6.35 -20.27
N ALA A 37 0.24 5.73 -19.43
CA ALA A 37 1.69 5.91 -19.50
C ALA A 37 2.31 5.39 -20.82
N TRP A 38 1.62 4.49 -21.53
CA TRP A 38 2.04 4.05 -22.86
C TRP A 38 2.01 5.17 -23.91
N ASP A 39 1.17 6.18 -23.72
CA ASP A 39 1.02 7.34 -24.60
C ASP A 39 1.94 8.51 -24.20
N ILE A 40 2.63 8.41 -23.06
CA ILE A 40 3.52 9.46 -22.55
C ILE A 40 4.93 9.25 -23.13
N PRO A 41 5.59 10.29 -23.64
CA PRO A 41 7.00 10.19 -24.06
C PRO A 41 7.86 9.59 -22.95
N ARG A 42 8.73 8.64 -23.30
CA ARG A 42 9.52 7.89 -22.31
C ARG A 42 10.40 8.82 -21.47
N ASP A 43 10.99 9.84 -22.08
CA ASP A 43 11.83 10.81 -21.37
C ASP A 43 11.04 11.60 -20.33
N ASP A 44 9.77 11.91 -20.61
CA ASP A 44 8.88 12.59 -19.65
C ASP A 44 8.58 11.69 -18.46
N THR A 45 8.34 10.40 -18.72
CA THR A 45 8.19 9.38 -17.67
C THR A 45 9.43 9.31 -16.81
N MET A 46 10.62 9.24 -17.41
CA MET A 46 11.88 9.11 -16.69
C MET A 46 12.21 10.36 -15.89
N ARG A 47 12.03 11.56 -16.46
CA ARG A 47 12.23 12.83 -15.72
C ARG A 47 11.35 12.90 -14.49
N ARG A 48 10.06 12.55 -14.62
CA ARG A 48 9.14 12.48 -13.48
C ARG A 48 9.60 11.44 -12.46
N PHE A 49 10.02 10.27 -12.94
CA PHE A 49 10.50 9.21 -12.07
C PHE A 49 11.71 9.69 -11.29
N TYR A 50 12.79 10.17 -11.90
CA TYR A 50 14.02 10.57 -11.17
C TYR A 50 13.83 11.73 -10.18
N ALA A 51 12.79 12.55 -10.33
CA ALA A 51 12.52 13.65 -9.41
C ALA A 51 12.12 13.20 -7.99
N ALA A 52 11.59 11.98 -7.81
CA ALA A 52 11.13 11.49 -6.51
C ALA A 52 12.17 10.60 -5.75
N PRO A 53 12.85 9.64 -6.39
CA PRO A 53 13.91 8.81 -5.81
C PRO A 53 15.27 9.21 -6.41
N PRO A 54 16.02 10.13 -5.78
CA PRO A 54 17.29 10.62 -6.33
C PRO A 54 18.34 9.51 -6.48
N GLN A 55 18.21 8.40 -5.76
CA GLN A 55 19.16 7.27 -5.83
C GLN A 55 19.22 6.58 -7.20
N TRP A 56 18.26 6.84 -8.10
CA TRP A 56 18.24 6.27 -9.45
C TRP A 56 18.47 7.31 -10.53
N ALA A 57 18.75 8.57 -10.17
CA ALA A 57 18.87 9.68 -11.13
C ALA A 57 20.06 9.50 -12.08
N ASP A 58 21.15 8.87 -11.61
CA ASP A 58 22.36 8.60 -12.39
C ASP A 58 22.27 7.34 -13.26
N SER A 59 21.07 6.81 -13.48
CA SER A 59 20.89 5.62 -14.31
C SER A 59 21.28 5.92 -15.77
N PRO A 60 21.86 4.95 -16.50
CA PRO A 60 22.16 5.12 -17.92
C PRO A 60 20.92 5.51 -18.74
N PRO A 61 21.08 6.32 -19.81
CA PRO A 61 19.95 6.77 -20.62
C PRO A 61 19.22 5.59 -21.25
N LEU A 62 17.94 5.78 -21.54
CA LEU A 62 17.18 4.80 -22.30
C LEU A 62 17.68 4.73 -23.74
N GLY A 63 17.71 3.52 -24.31
CA GLY A 63 17.87 3.32 -25.74
C GLY A 63 16.61 3.67 -26.53
N THR A 64 16.64 3.47 -27.85
CA THR A 64 15.51 3.76 -28.75
C THR A 64 14.40 2.70 -28.67
N THR A 65 14.67 1.51 -28.15
CA THR A 65 13.72 0.39 -28.03
C THR A 65 13.14 0.25 -26.62
N PHE A 66 12.12 -0.58 -26.46
CA PHE A 66 11.51 -0.88 -25.15
C PHE A 66 12.58 -1.22 -24.10
N HIS A 67 12.40 -0.70 -22.88
CA HIS A 67 13.32 -0.94 -21.79
C HIS A 67 12.56 -1.11 -20.46
N TYR A 68 12.91 -2.13 -19.68
CA TYR A 68 12.25 -2.42 -18.40
C TYR A 68 12.38 -1.28 -17.37
N LYS A 69 13.46 -0.50 -17.45
CA LYS A 69 13.64 0.72 -16.65
C LYS A 69 12.46 1.69 -16.81
N TRP A 70 12.04 1.94 -18.05
CA TRP A 70 10.87 2.77 -18.36
C TRP A 70 9.58 2.12 -17.85
N TYR A 71 9.42 0.82 -18.07
CA TYR A 71 8.25 0.07 -17.63
C TYR A 71 8.04 0.20 -16.10
N LEU A 72 9.08 -0.09 -15.33
CA LEU A 72 9.05 0.00 -13.88
C LEU A 72 8.90 1.45 -13.39
N ALA A 73 9.49 2.42 -14.10
CA ALA A 73 9.38 3.84 -13.78
C ALA A 73 7.94 4.37 -13.88
N PHE A 74 7.20 4.06 -14.95
CA PHE A 74 5.82 4.55 -15.03
C PHE A 74 4.87 3.88 -14.04
N HIS A 75 5.11 2.62 -13.69
CA HIS A 75 4.36 1.94 -12.61
C HIS A 75 4.58 2.65 -11.27
N GLN A 76 5.83 2.99 -10.94
CA GLN A 76 6.15 3.76 -9.74
C GLN A 76 5.52 5.16 -9.77
N ASN A 77 5.58 5.86 -10.91
CA ASN A 77 4.92 7.15 -11.07
C ASN A 77 3.39 7.06 -10.83
N GLY A 78 2.77 5.96 -11.26
CA GLY A 78 1.36 5.67 -11.00
C GLY A 78 1.06 5.47 -9.52
N ASP A 79 1.90 4.69 -8.82
CA ASP A 79 1.79 4.47 -7.37
C ASP A 79 1.97 5.78 -6.59
N ASP A 80 2.95 6.59 -6.97
CA ASP A 80 3.24 7.88 -6.33
C ASP A 80 2.09 8.88 -6.53
N ALA A 81 1.46 8.87 -7.71
CA ALA A 81 0.32 9.74 -8.03
C ALA A 81 -0.90 9.48 -7.12
N VAL A 82 -1.10 8.24 -6.67
CA VAL A 82 -2.22 7.88 -5.77
C VAL A 82 -1.80 7.73 -4.31
N ALA A 83 -0.52 7.91 -3.97
CA ALA A 83 0.02 7.64 -2.65
C ALA A 83 -0.68 8.44 -1.54
N ALA A 84 -0.98 9.71 -1.78
CA ALA A 84 -1.71 10.55 -0.83
C ALA A 84 -3.14 10.02 -0.55
N ARG A 85 -3.86 9.59 -1.60
CA ARG A 85 -5.20 9.01 -1.46
C ARG A 85 -5.15 7.68 -0.71
N SER A 86 -4.15 6.83 -1.01
CA SER A 86 -3.94 5.56 -0.30
C SER A 86 -3.65 5.76 1.19
N ARG A 87 -2.81 6.75 1.54
CA ARG A 87 -2.55 7.13 2.94
C ARG A 87 -3.80 7.66 3.63
N ALA A 88 -4.54 8.55 2.99
CA ALA A 88 -5.78 9.11 3.56
C ALA A 88 -6.83 8.02 3.83
N TYR A 89 -7.01 7.09 2.89
CA TYR A 89 -7.90 5.93 3.04
C TYR A 89 -7.49 5.06 4.23
N ARG A 90 -6.20 4.72 4.34
CA ARG A 90 -5.68 3.95 5.48
C ARG A 90 -5.92 4.67 6.81
N SER A 91 -5.58 5.96 6.89
CA SER A 91 -5.79 6.74 8.11
C SER A 91 -7.26 6.82 8.50
N ALA A 92 -8.19 6.83 7.53
CA ALA A 92 -9.62 6.79 7.80
C ALA A 92 -10.06 5.46 8.42
N LEU A 93 -9.56 4.33 7.90
CA LEU A 93 -9.81 3.01 8.49
C LEU A 93 -9.29 2.92 9.93
N GLU A 94 -8.08 3.40 10.19
CA GLU A 94 -7.48 3.40 11.54
C GLU A 94 -8.25 4.29 12.53
N ARG A 95 -8.79 5.43 12.07
CA ARG A 95 -9.65 6.28 12.92
C ARG A 95 -10.99 5.61 13.21
N ARG A 96 -11.60 4.97 12.21
CA ARG A 96 -12.88 4.27 12.33
C ARG A 96 -12.78 3.11 13.32
N ASP A 97 -11.72 2.32 13.21
CA ASP A 97 -11.40 1.22 14.12
C ASP A 97 -11.15 1.70 15.56
N ARG A 98 -10.40 2.80 15.74
CA ARG A 98 -10.22 3.44 17.07
C ARG A 98 -11.54 3.92 17.68
N ALA A 99 -12.39 4.58 16.90
CA ALA A 99 -13.70 5.03 17.37
C ALA A 99 -14.59 3.82 17.77
N GLY A 100 -14.63 2.78 16.94
CA GLY A 100 -15.38 1.55 17.23
C GLY A 100 -14.95 0.89 18.54
N ARG A 101 -13.65 0.78 18.79
CA ARG A 101 -13.13 0.28 20.08
C ARG A 101 -13.53 1.15 21.27
N ALA A 102 -13.48 2.48 21.13
CA ALA A 102 -13.89 3.39 22.20
C ALA A 102 -15.38 3.20 22.55
N PHE A 103 -16.25 3.06 21.54
CA PHE A 103 -17.67 2.74 21.74
C PHE A 103 -17.90 1.34 22.33
N GLY A 104 -17.04 0.37 22.01
CA GLY A 104 -17.12 -1.00 22.53
C GLY A 104 -16.98 -1.11 24.06
N TRP A 105 -16.38 -0.12 24.72
CA TRP A 105 -16.32 -0.07 26.19
C TRP A 105 -17.67 0.23 26.85
N LEU A 106 -18.60 0.88 26.13
CA LEU A 106 -19.95 1.18 26.63
C LEU A 106 -20.91 -0.02 26.47
N LEU A 107 -20.55 -1.03 25.68
CA LEU A 107 -21.37 -2.18 25.34
C LEU A 107 -20.60 -3.48 25.56
N PRO A 108 -20.78 -4.16 26.71
CA PRO A 108 -19.96 -5.31 27.11
C PRO A 108 -19.85 -6.42 26.05
N SER A 109 -20.91 -6.69 25.29
CA SER A 109 -20.91 -7.69 24.20
C SER A 109 -19.97 -7.31 23.05
N VAL A 110 -19.92 -6.04 22.67
CA VAL A 110 -19.02 -5.50 21.64
C VAL A 110 -17.57 -5.55 22.12
N GLY A 111 -17.34 -5.23 23.39
CA GLY A 111 -16.03 -5.34 24.03
C GLY A 111 -15.47 -6.76 24.02
N VAL A 112 -16.29 -7.77 24.38
CA VAL A 112 -15.87 -9.19 24.33
C VAL A 112 -15.57 -9.64 22.91
N GLN A 113 -16.41 -9.29 21.93
CA GLN A 113 -16.15 -9.63 20.53
C GLN A 113 -14.85 -8.99 20.03
N ALA A 114 -14.59 -7.71 20.36
CA ALA A 114 -13.34 -7.03 20.00
C ALA A 114 -12.12 -7.67 20.67
N LEU A 115 -12.24 -8.14 21.90
CA LEU A 115 -11.18 -8.86 22.59
C LEU A 115 -10.89 -10.22 21.92
N LEU A 116 -11.92 -10.98 21.59
CA LEU A 116 -11.77 -12.28 20.93
C LEU A 116 -11.10 -12.15 19.55
N THR A 117 -11.51 -11.16 18.74
CA THR A 117 -10.87 -10.92 17.43
C THR A 117 -9.44 -10.41 17.58
N ARG A 118 -9.14 -9.62 18.61
CA ARG A 118 -7.78 -9.21 18.94
C ARG A 118 -6.88 -10.40 19.30
N LEU A 119 -7.37 -11.28 20.18
CA LEU A 119 -6.65 -12.50 20.58
C LEU A 119 -6.43 -13.43 19.39
N ALA A 120 -7.43 -13.56 18.51
CA ALA A 120 -7.33 -14.33 17.28
C ALA A 120 -6.48 -13.66 16.17
N ARG A 121 -6.05 -12.40 16.36
CA ARG A 121 -5.36 -11.59 15.33
C ARG A 121 -6.17 -11.45 14.04
N THR A 122 -7.49 -11.33 14.17
CA THR A 122 -8.45 -11.17 13.05
C THR A 122 -9.14 -9.80 13.07
N ASP A 123 -8.65 -8.88 13.92
CA ASP A 123 -9.12 -7.49 13.97
C ASP A 123 -8.53 -6.63 12.84
N VAL A 124 -9.08 -5.42 12.67
CA VAL A 124 -8.63 -4.46 11.65
C VAL A 124 -7.16 -4.11 11.84
N THR A 125 -6.69 -4.00 13.09
CA THR A 125 -5.27 -3.71 13.36
C THR A 125 -4.37 -4.83 12.83
N ALA A 126 -4.68 -6.10 13.09
CA ALA A 126 -3.91 -7.23 12.57
C ALA A 126 -3.91 -7.27 11.03
N GLN A 127 -5.06 -6.98 10.40
CA GLN A 127 -5.17 -6.89 8.95
C GLN A 127 -4.28 -5.76 8.37
N LEU A 128 -4.34 -4.56 8.95
CA LEU A 128 -3.53 -3.42 8.51
C LEU A 128 -2.03 -3.67 8.71
N ALA A 129 -1.65 -4.32 9.81
CA ALA A 129 -0.27 -4.71 10.06
C ALA A 129 0.22 -5.77 9.06
N TYR A 130 -0.64 -6.70 8.62
CA TYR A 130 -0.29 -7.64 7.55
C TYR A 130 -0.08 -6.93 6.21
N GLN A 131 -0.93 -5.96 5.88
CA GLN A 131 -0.73 -5.13 4.68
C GLN A 131 0.60 -4.35 4.74
N ASP A 132 1.03 -3.87 5.91
CA ASP A 132 2.32 -3.20 6.07
C ASP A 132 3.49 -4.14 5.81
N ARG A 133 3.42 -5.40 6.28
CA ARG A 133 4.44 -6.41 5.99
C ARG A 133 4.55 -6.68 4.49
N ILE A 134 3.42 -6.78 3.79
CA ILE A 134 3.40 -6.93 2.32
C ILE A 134 4.04 -5.71 1.64
N ARG A 135 3.69 -4.49 2.06
CA ARG A 135 4.25 -3.26 1.48
C ARG A 135 5.76 -3.15 1.71
N ALA A 136 6.22 -3.48 2.92
CA ALA A 136 7.65 -3.49 3.26
C ALA A 136 8.40 -4.53 2.43
N PHE A 137 7.85 -5.74 2.28
CA PHE A 137 8.41 -6.77 1.43
C PHE A 137 8.52 -6.33 -0.03
N HIS A 138 7.45 -5.77 -0.61
CA HIS A 138 7.48 -5.23 -1.98
C HIS A 138 8.46 -4.07 -2.14
N ALA A 139 8.59 -3.19 -1.13
CA ALA A 139 9.58 -2.13 -1.15
C ALA A 139 11.02 -2.69 -1.16
N GLY A 140 11.28 -3.75 -0.38
CA GLY A 140 12.55 -4.48 -0.37
C GLY A 140 12.85 -5.11 -1.73
N LEU A 141 11.89 -5.83 -2.32
CA LEU A 141 12.04 -6.41 -3.66
C LEU A 141 12.31 -5.34 -4.71
N ARG A 142 11.54 -4.24 -4.70
CA ARG A 142 11.71 -3.13 -5.63
C ARG A 142 13.11 -2.55 -5.52
N SER A 143 13.57 -2.23 -4.31
CA SER A 143 14.91 -1.68 -4.11
C SER A 143 16.01 -2.65 -4.55
N PHE A 144 15.84 -3.95 -4.30
CA PHE A 144 16.78 -4.98 -4.71
C PHE A 144 16.88 -5.07 -6.24
N TYR A 145 15.75 -5.25 -6.94
CA TYR A 145 15.75 -5.40 -8.40
C TYR A 145 16.07 -4.11 -9.14
N TYR A 146 15.67 -2.95 -8.61
CA TYR A 146 16.04 -1.66 -9.21
C TYR A 146 17.55 -1.46 -9.17
N GLY A 147 18.23 -1.98 -8.15
CA GLY A 147 19.69 -2.01 -8.08
C GLY A 147 20.33 -2.64 -9.32
N TYR A 148 19.69 -3.64 -9.94
CA TYR A 148 20.16 -4.25 -11.18
C TYR A 148 19.67 -3.50 -12.41
N VAL A 149 18.37 -3.22 -12.49
CA VAL A 149 17.74 -2.64 -13.69
C VAL A 149 18.15 -1.19 -13.96
N PHE A 150 18.35 -0.38 -12.92
CA PHE A 150 18.71 1.02 -13.09
C PHE A 150 20.22 1.24 -13.19
N HIS A 151 21.05 0.27 -12.79
CA HIS A 151 22.51 0.35 -12.94
C HIS A 151 23.05 -0.55 -14.06
N ASP A 152 22.18 -1.13 -14.87
CA ASP A 152 22.51 -2.10 -15.93
C ASP A 152 23.45 -3.22 -15.46
N ARG A 153 23.27 -3.66 -14.21
CA ARG A 153 24.07 -4.74 -13.62
C ARG A 153 23.49 -6.09 -14.04
N PRO A 154 24.33 -7.04 -14.47
CA PRO A 154 23.86 -8.38 -14.80
C PRO A 154 23.28 -9.07 -13.57
N PHE A 155 22.18 -9.80 -13.75
CA PHE A 155 21.54 -10.60 -12.72
C PHE A 155 21.76 -12.09 -13.01
N GLY A 156 22.41 -12.81 -12.10
CA GLY A 156 22.79 -14.21 -12.28
C GLY A 156 22.05 -15.18 -11.37
N LYS A 157 22.29 -16.50 -11.59
CA LYS A 157 21.68 -17.57 -10.79
C LYS A 157 21.93 -17.41 -9.28
N ALA A 158 23.12 -16.96 -8.90
CA ALA A 158 23.48 -16.76 -7.49
C ALA A 158 22.70 -15.61 -6.82
N ASP A 159 22.25 -14.62 -7.59
CA ASP A 159 21.56 -13.45 -7.05
C ASP A 159 20.12 -13.75 -6.63
N PHE A 160 19.50 -14.81 -7.17
CA PHE A 160 18.17 -15.27 -6.72
C PHE A 160 18.16 -15.59 -5.21
N GLY A 161 19.23 -16.18 -4.69
CA GLY A 161 19.36 -16.49 -3.26
C GLY A 161 19.52 -15.26 -2.37
N ARG A 162 19.71 -14.07 -2.95
CA ARG A 162 19.90 -12.80 -2.23
C ARG A 162 18.64 -11.94 -2.21
N ALA A 163 17.58 -12.36 -2.89
CA ALA A 163 16.32 -11.63 -2.87
C ALA A 163 15.76 -11.58 -1.43
N PRO A 164 15.30 -10.41 -0.96
CA PRO A 164 14.77 -10.29 0.39
C PRO A 164 13.58 -11.24 0.58
N PRO A 165 13.55 -12.08 1.62
CA PRO A 165 12.43 -12.98 1.88
C PRO A 165 11.27 -12.24 2.53
N PHE A 166 10.06 -12.81 2.41
CA PHE A 166 8.90 -12.31 3.17
C PHE A 166 9.02 -12.70 4.63
N SER A 167 8.94 -11.72 5.54
CA SER A 167 8.86 -11.98 6.98
C SER A 167 7.40 -11.95 7.44
N ALA A 168 6.89 -13.10 7.90
CA ALA A 168 5.53 -13.22 8.40
C ALA A 168 5.35 -12.67 9.83
N CYS A 169 6.44 -12.56 10.61
CA CYS A 169 6.43 -12.07 11.98
C CYS A 169 6.82 -10.59 12.06
N ALA A 170 6.23 -9.85 13.02
CA ALA A 170 6.79 -8.57 13.42
C ALA A 170 8.18 -8.83 14.03
N GLY A 171 9.19 -8.08 13.61
CA GLY A 171 10.50 -8.14 14.26
C GLY A 171 10.31 -7.92 15.77
N GLY A 172 10.95 -8.79 16.56
CA GLY A 172 10.93 -8.70 18.02
C GLY A 172 11.63 -7.46 18.55
#